data_AF-X1G567-F1
#
_entry.id   AF-X1G567-F1
#
_cell.length_a   1.000
_cell.length_b   1.000
_cell.length_c   1.000
_cell.angle_alpha   90.00
_cell.angle_beta   90.00
_cell.angle_gamma   90.00
#
_symmetry.space_group_name_H-M   'P 1'
#
loop_
_entity.id
_entity.type
_entity.pdbx_description
1 polymer ?
#
loop_
_entity_poly.entity_id
_entity_poly.type
_entity_poly.pdbx_seq_one_letter_code
_entity_poly.pdbx_strand_id
1 'polypeptide(L)'
;NTEQNILEIGDLVKSFFDQKKDIIPVMVGGDHFCTYPIIKAIGESIRNQKKLGILILDAHLDLYEKYQESVYSHATVSHLIHSLENISNKNLLIIGTR
;
A
#
# COMPACT_ATOMS: atom_id res chain seq x y z
N ASN A 1 -9.30 -12.57 10.06
CA ASN A 1 -7.88 -12.63 10.44
C ASN A 1 -7.08 -11.70 9.52
N THR A 2 -7.28 -10.38 9.65
CA THR A 2 -6.78 -9.40 8.66
C THR A 2 -5.30 -9.07 8.88
N GLU A 3 -4.90 -8.93 10.13
CA GLU A 3 -3.50 -8.66 10.50
C GLU A 3 -2.58 -9.79 10.08
N GLN A 4 -2.99 -11.05 10.29
CA GLN A 4 -2.25 -12.20 9.81
C GLN A 4 -2.06 -12.18 8.29
N ASN A 5 -3.11 -11.86 7.53
CA ASN A 5 -3.00 -11.76 6.07
C ASN A 5 -2.03 -10.65 5.65
N ILE A 6 -2.02 -9.51 6.35
CA ILE A 6 -1.06 -8.44 6.10
C ILE A 6 0.38 -8.95 6.29
N LEU A 7 0.63 -9.72 7.36
CA LEU A 7 1.94 -10.29 7.63
C LEU A 7 2.35 -11.31 6.56
N GLU A 8 1.47 -12.26 6.23
CA GLU A 8 1.74 -13.29 5.22
C GLU A 8 2.02 -12.70 3.83
N ILE A 9 1.24 -11.70 3.42
CA ILE A 9 1.47 -10.97 2.17
C ILE A 9 2.81 -10.22 2.22
N GLY A 10 3.14 -9.62 3.36
CA GLY A 10 4.41 -8.93 3.57
C GLY A 10 5.61 -9.86 3.40
N ASP A 11 5.58 -11.02 4.04
CA ASP A 11 6.62 -12.04 3.93
C ASP A 11 6.76 -12.57 2.51
N LEU A 12 5.64 -12.78 1.80
CA LEU A 12 5.64 -13.19 0.40
C LEU A 12 6.33 -12.14 -0.48
N VAL A 13 5.95 -10.87 -0.37
CA VAL A 13 6.54 -9.77 -1.16
C VAL A 13 8.03 -9.65 -0.87
N LYS A 14 8.43 -9.73 0.40
CA LYS A 14 9.84 -9.69 0.80
C LYS A 14 10.65 -10.82 0.16
N SER A 15 10.09 -12.03 0.11
CA SER A 15 10.74 -13.19 -0.52
C SER A 15 11.06 -12.97 -2.01
N PHE A 16 10.26 -12.16 -2.72
CA PHE A 16 10.52 -11.81 -4.11
C PHE A 16 11.72 -10.87 -4.26
N PHE A 17 11.83 -9.87 -3.39
CA PHE A 17 12.96 -8.93 -3.39
C PHE A 17 14.26 -9.57 -2.89
N ASP A 18 14.17 -10.55 -2.00
CA ASP A 18 15.31 -11.36 -1.55
C ASP A 18 15.90 -12.19 -2.71
N GLN A 19 15.03 -12.73 -3.59
CA GLN A 19 15.45 -13.46 -4.79
C GLN A 19 16.02 -12.54 -5.87
N LYS A 20 15.36 -11.40 -6.12
CA LYS A 20 15.76 -10.45 -7.17
C LYS A 20 15.41 -9.01 -6.77
N LYS A 21 16.44 -8.20 -6.48
CA LYS A 21 16.28 -6.83 -5.96
C LYS A 21 15.60 -5.86 -6.92
N ASP A 22 15.67 -6.11 -8.23
CA ASP A 22 15.10 -5.30 -9.31
C ASP A 22 13.82 -5.91 -9.90
N ILE A 23 13.16 -6.81 -9.19
CA ILE A 23 11.86 -7.34 -9.61
C ILE A 23 10.80 -6.23 -9.62
N ILE A 24 9.91 -6.28 -10.61
CA ILE A 24 8.76 -5.38 -10.73
C ILE A 24 7.51 -6.22 -10.48
N PRO A 25 6.92 -6.19 -9.26
CA PRO A 25 5.72 -6.98 -8.98
C PRO A 25 4.51 -6.39 -9.71
N VAL A 26 3.70 -7.27 -10.28
CA VAL A 26 2.37 -6.94 -10.82
C VAL A 26 1.35 -7.72 -10.02
N MET A 27 0.37 -7.01 -9.47
CA MET A 27 -0.71 -7.60 -8.70
C MET A 27 -2.02 -7.48 -9.48
N VAL A 28 -2.83 -8.52 -9.44
CA VAL A 28 -4.24 -8.48 -9.84
C VAL A 28 -5.07 -8.53 -8.56
N GLY A 29 -5.97 -7.57 -8.40
CA GLY A 29 -6.58 -7.24 -7.12
C GLY A 29 -7.69 -8.16 -6.65
N GLY A 30 -8.19 -7.81 -5.46
CA GLY A 30 -9.55 -8.04 -4.98
C GLY A 30 -10.24 -6.68 -4.84
N ASP A 31 -10.60 -6.27 -3.62
CA ASP A 31 -10.98 -4.88 -3.33
C ASP A 31 -9.75 -3.96 -3.20
N HIS A 32 -9.96 -2.66 -2.99
CA HIS A 32 -8.86 -1.69 -2.90
C HIS A 32 -7.93 -1.93 -1.69
N PHE A 33 -8.40 -2.59 -0.62
CA PHE A 33 -7.60 -2.79 0.59
C PHE A 33 -6.40 -3.69 0.35
N CYS A 34 -6.49 -4.62 -0.60
CA CYS A 34 -5.38 -5.53 -0.94
C CYS A 34 -4.09 -4.80 -1.37
N THR A 35 -4.18 -3.52 -1.76
CA THR A 35 -3.04 -2.67 -2.12
C THR A 35 -2.17 -2.29 -0.93
N TYR A 36 -2.75 -2.04 0.25
CA TYR A 36 -2.02 -1.59 1.44
C TYR A 36 -0.86 -2.51 1.87
N PRO A 37 -1.06 -3.83 2.10
CA PRO A 37 0.02 -4.71 2.54
C PRO A 37 1.16 -4.80 1.51
N ILE A 38 0.84 -4.72 0.22
CA ILE A 38 1.83 -4.75 -0.86
C ILE A 38 2.69 -3.49 -0.85
N ILE A 39 2.09 -2.31 -0.78
CA ILE A 39 2.82 -1.03 -0.75
C ILE A 39 3.71 -0.94 0.49
N LYS A 40 3.21 -1.36 1.66
CA LYS A 40 3.99 -1.43 2.89
C LYS A 40 5.22 -2.32 2.70
N ALA A 41 5.05 -3.54 2.21
CA ALA A 41 6.15 -4.50 2.04
C ALA A 41 7.16 -4.06 0.97
N ILE A 42 6.72 -3.44 -0.14
CA ILE A 42 7.61 -2.83 -1.13
C ILE A 42 8.44 -1.71 -0.47
N GLY A 43 7.79 -0.83 0.29
CA GLY A 43 8.44 0.26 1.01
C GLY A 43 9.53 -0.23 1.96
N GLU A 44 9.30 -1.33 2.66
CA GLU A 44 10.26 -1.96 3.57
C GLU A 44 11.40 -2.69 2.81
N SER A 45 11.14 -3.20 1.60
CA SER A 45 12.08 -4.04 0.85
C SER A 45 13.04 -3.26 -0.08
N ILE A 46 12.68 -2.05 -0.51
CA ILE A 46 13.52 -1.27 -1.42
C ILE A 46 14.71 -0.60 -0.72
N ARG A 47 15.87 -0.53 -1.40
CA ARG A 47 17.11 0.06 -0.86
C ARG A 47 17.00 1.54 -0.49
N ASN A 48 16.14 2.30 -1.15
CA ASN A 48 15.97 3.72 -0.89
C ASN A 48 14.50 4.04 -0.66
N GLN A 49 14.08 3.84 0.58
CA GLN A 49 12.69 4.03 1.02
C GLN A 49 12.18 5.45 0.72
N LYS A 50 13.07 6.47 0.77
CA LYS A 50 12.74 7.88 0.46
C LYS A 50 12.45 8.16 -1.03
N LYS A 51 12.60 7.17 -1.91
CA LYS A 51 12.28 7.28 -3.35
C LYS A 51 10.96 6.63 -3.75
N LEU A 52 10.21 6.02 -2.81
CA LEU A 52 8.91 5.45 -3.16
C LEU A 52 7.91 6.57 -3.47
N GLY A 53 7.37 6.60 -4.67
CA GLY A 53 6.26 7.48 -5.05
C GLY A 53 5.02 6.66 -5.34
N ILE A 54 3.86 7.17 -4.93
CA ILE A 54 2.57 6.51 -5.10
C ILE A 54 1.67 7.38 -5.98
N LEU A 55 1.19 6.80 -7.07
CA LEU A 55 0.17 7.37 -7.94
C LEU A 55 -1.09 6.50 -7.84
N ILE A 56 -2.18 7.08 -7.35
CA ILE A 56 -3.47 6.40 -7.22
C ILE A 56 -4.41 6.96 -8.29
N LEU A 57 -4.96 6.08 -9.11
CA LEU A 57 -5.99 6.41 -10.08
C LEU A 57 -7.32 5.87 -9.57
N ASP A 58 -8.10 6.73 -8.90
CA ASP A 58 -9.35 6.33 -8.28
C ASP A 58 -10.39 7.45 -8.35
N ALA A 59 -11.67 7.08 -8.36
CA ALA A 59 -12.79 8.00 -8.21
C ALA A 59 -12.97 8.47 -6.76
N HIS A 60 -12.50 7.70 -5.79
CA HIS A 60 -12.64 7.97 -4.37
C HIS A 60 -11.30 8.35 -3.76
N LEU A 61 -11.33 9.17 -2.69
CA LEU A 61 -10.11 9.54 -1.97
C LEU A 61 -9.60 8.42 -1.07
N ASP A 62 -10.49 7.61 -0.50
CA ASP A 62 -10.18 6.54 0.47
C ASP A 62 -9.29 6.99 1.64
N LEU A 63 -9.57 8.21 2.14
CA LEU A 63 -8.84 8.89 3.20
C LEU A 63 -9.48 8.76 4.58
N TYR A 64 -10.45 7.86 4.79
CA TYR A 64 -11.04 7.70 6.11
C TYR A 64 -10.02 7.09 7.07
N GLU A 65 -9.98 7.57 8.31
CA GLU A 65 -9.17 6.94 9.37
C GLU A 65 -9.76 5.58 9.77
N LYS A 66 -11.09 5.49 9.71
CA LYS A 66 -11.87 4.31 10.07
C LYS A 66 -13.15 4.30 9.25
N TYR A 67 -13.55 3.13 8.77
CA TYR A 67 -14.84 2.93 8.15
C TYR A 67 -15.64 1.94 8.99
N GLN A 68 -16.81 2.38 9.47
CA GLN A 68 -17.55 1.68 10.51
C GLN A 68 -16.65 1.40 11.73
N GLU A 69 -16.38 0.14 12.03
CA GLU A 69 -15.59 -0.30 13.17
C GLU A 69 -14.16 -0.75 12.83
N SER A 70 -13.72 -0.63 11.57
CA SER A 70 -12.41 -1.12 11.11
C SER A 70 -11.52 -0.02 10.53
N VAL A 71 -10.23 -0.06 10.89
CA VAL A 71 -9.16 0.70 10.23
C VAL A 71 -8.74 0.06 8.91
N TYR A 72 -9.01 -1.24 8.74
CA TYR A 72 -8.72 -2.00 7.53
C TYR A 72 -9.98 -2.10 6.68
N SER A 73 -10.08 -1.27 5.64
CA SER A 73 -11.21 -1.21 4.71
C SER A 73 -10.74 -0.66 3.36
N HIS A 74 -11.52 -0.87 2.30
CA HIS A 74 -11.29 -0.24 1.00
C HIS A 74 -11.33 1.30 1.10
N ALA A 75 -12.15 1.85 2.01
CA ALA A 75 -12.30 3.30 2.18
C ALA A 75 -11.20 3.98 3.02
N THR A 76 -10.22 3.23 3.52
CA THR A 76 -9.15 3.74 4.41
C THR A 76 -7.75 3.59 3.81
N VAL A 77 -7.64 3.07 2.58
CA VAL A 77 -6.38 2.65 1.96
C VAL A 77 -5.42 3.81 1.76
N SER A 78 -5.89 4.93 1.22
CA SER A 78 -5.04 6.10 1.00
C SER A 78 -4.58 6.70 2.32
N HIS A 79 -5.42 6.67 3.36
CA HIS A 79 -5.02 7.10 4.72
C HIS A 79 -3.90 6.22 5.27
N LEU A 80 -4.07 4.90 5.20
CA LEU A 80 -3.06 3.93 5.66
C LEU A 80 -1.74 4.06 4.90
N ILE A 81 -1.78 4.24 3.57
CA ILE A 81 -0.58 4.46 2.76
C ILE A 81 0.10 5.78 3.13
N HIS A 82 -0.66 6.85 3.34
CA HIS A 82 -0.11 8.13 3.80
C HIS A 82 0.57 7.99 5.18
N SER A 83 0.06 7.14 6.08
CA SER A 83 0.64 6.96 7.41
C SER A 83 1.98 6.20 7.44
N LEU A 84 2.42 5.61 6.33
CA LEU A 84 3.70 4.90 6.25
C LEU A 84 4.87 5.89 6.35
N GLU A 85 5.90 5.55 7.13
CA GLU A 85 7.04 6.45 7.42
C GLU A 85 7.81 6.92 6.17
N ASN A 86 7.79 6.11 5.10
CA ASN A 86 8.46 6.40 3.84
C ASN A 86 7.59 7.19 2.84
N ILE A 87 6.33 7.48 3.20
CA ILE A 87 5.39 8.27 2.40
C ILE A 87 5.15 9.63 3.07
N SER A 88 5.00 10.66 2.24
CA SER A 88 4.73 12.04 2.63
C SER A 88 3.79 12.70 1.63
N ASN A 89 3.34 13.92 1.94
CA ASN A 89 2.55 14.73 1.01
C ASN A 89 3.27 15.15 -0.28
N LYS A 90 4.58 14.86 -0.43
CA LYS A 90 5.36 15.17 -1.64
C LYS A 90 5.45 14.01 -2.63
N ASN A 91 5.06 12.80 -2.23
CA ASN A 91 5.23 11.56 -3.01
C ASN A 91 3.97 10.68 -3.02
N LEU A 92 2.80 11.26 -2.73
CA LEU A 92 1.49 10.64 -2.89
C LEU A 92 0.61 11.56 -3.74
N LEU A 93 0.13 11.08 -4.88
CA LEU A 93 -0.77 11.79 -5.78
C LEU A 93 -1.99 10.93 -6.11
N ILE A 94 -3.19 11.50 -5.96
CA ILE A 94 -4.46 10.85 -6.30
C ILE A 94 -5.09 11.64 -7.46
N ILE A 95 -5.50 10.95 -8.53
CA ILE A 95 -6.09 11.56 -9.73
C ILE A 95 -7.39 10.82 -10.08
N GLY A 96 -8.43 11.58 -10.46
CA GLY A 96 -9.71 11.04 -10.93
C GLY A 96 -10.86 11.16 -9.94
N THR A 97 -10.59 11.73 -8.77
CA THR A 97 -11.55 11.91 -7.67
C THR A 97 -12.73 12.77 -8.09
N ARG A 98 -13.96 12.32 -7.81
CA ARG A 98 -15.20 13.02 -8.16
C ARG A 98 -16.34 12.68 -7.22
#